data_AF-A0A9D7UQ48-F1
#
_entry.id   AF-A0A9D7UQ48-F1
#
_cell.length_a   1.000
_cell.length_b   1.000
_cell.length_c   1.000
_cell.angle_alpha   90.00
_cell.angle_beta   90.00
_cell.angle_gamma   90.00
#
_symmetry.space_group_name_H-M   'P 1'
#
loop_
_entity.id
_entity.type
_entity.pdbx_description
1 polymer ?
#
loop_
_entity_poly.entity_id
_entity_poly.type
_entity_poly.pdbx_seq_one_letter_code
_entity_poly.pdbx_strand_id
1 'polypeptide(L)'
;MFFSFMEELRTAGIPASLKEHLALLEALDADVIQQSPEEFYYLARTTLVKDEALLDRFDQVFGKVFKGIFTDYGQNPVDIPADWLKAIAEKYLSPEEMAAIEKMGSWDELMETLKKRLEEQEKRHEGGNKWIGTGGTSPYGNSGYHPE
;
A
#
# COMPACT_ATOMS: atom_id res chain seq x y z
N MET A 1 6.88 -14.82 6.95
CA MET A 1 6.43 -15.09 5.57
C MET A 1 7.53 -15.76 4.73
N PHE A 2 8.70 -15.14 4.54
CA PHE A 2 9.76 -15.75 3.71
C PHE A 2 10.39 -17.01 4.30
N PHE A 3 10.67 -17.03 5.61
CA PHE A 3 11.16 -18.27 6.26
C PHE A 3 10.18 -19.44 6.12
N SER A 4 8.88 -19.21 6.35
CA SER A 4 7.85 -20.23 6.16
C SER A 4 7.73 -20.67 4.69
N PHE A 5 7.90 -19.75 3.73
CA PHE A 5 7.94 -20.09 2.30
C PHE A 5 9.14 -20.99 1.96
N MET A 6 10.32 -20.69 2.49
CA MET A 6 11.52 -21.52 2.30
C MET A 6 11.38 -22.93 2.90
N GLU A 7 10.75 -23.05 4.08
CA GLU A 7 10.46 -24.35 4.69
C GLU A 7 9.45 -25.17 3.88
N GLU A 8 8.39 -24.54 3.36
CA GLU A 8 7.39 -25.20 2.51
C GLU A 8 8.02 -25.69 1.19
N LEU A 9 8.91 -24.90 0.58
CA LEU A 9 9.67 -25.32 -0.60
C LEU A 9 10.55 -26.55 -0.29
N ARG A 10 11.29 -26.53 0.83
CA ARG A 10 12.10 -27.68 1.26
C ARG A 10 11.25 -28.92 1.54
N THR A 11 10.08 -28.74 2.15
CA THR A 11 9.12 -29.81 2.43
C THR A 11 8.58 -30.44 1.13
N ALA A 12 8.38 -29.63 0.09
CA ALA A 12 8.01 -30.10 -1.24
C ALA A 12 9.18 -30.70 -2.06
N GLY A 13 10.37 -30.79 -1.46
CA GLY A 13 11.57 -31.35 -2.10
C GLY A 13 12.30 -30.40 -3.04
N ILE A 14 12.04 -29.09 -2.94
CA ILE A 14 12.79 -28.05 -3.66
C ILE A 14 14.00 -27.66 -2.78
N PRO A 15 15.24 -27.84 -3.23
CA PRO A 15 16.44 -27.60 -2.42
C PRO A 15 16.77 -26.11 -2.35
N ALA A 16 15.83 -25.29 -1.88
CA ALA A 16 16.03 -23.87 -1.69
C ALA A 16 16.97 -23.66 -0.47
N SER A 17 18.23 -23.30 -0.74
CA SER A 17 19.25 -23.11 0.28
C SER A 17 19.25 -21.67 0.79
N LEU A 18 20.10 -21.41 1.78
CA LEU A 18 20.29 -20.07 2.32
C LEU A 18 20.85 -19.11 1.27
N LYS A 19 21.62 -19.61 0.29
CA LYS A 19 22.20 -18.80 -0.78
C LYS A 19 21.11 -18.24 -1.72
N GLU A 20 20.17 -19.07 -2.16
CA GLU A 20 19.07 -18.61 -3.02
C GLU A 20 18.14 -17.65 -2.28
N HIS A 21 17.93 -17.88 -0.98
CA HIS A 21 17.15 -16.96 -0.15
C HIS A 21 17.81 -15.57 -0.07
N LEU A 22 19.12 -15.51 0.18
CA LEU A 22 19.84 -14.24 0.21
C LEU A 22 19.82 -13.55 -1.17
N ALA A 23 19.97 -14.31 -2.26
CA ALA A 23 19.90 -13.75 -3.61
C ALA A 23 18.53 -13.15 -3.93
N LEU A 24 17.44 -13.79 -3.49
CA LEU A 24 16.09 -13.23 -3.61
C LEU A 24 15.96 -11.92 -2.82
N LEU A 25 16.46 -11.88 -1.58
CA LEU A 25 16.40 -10.68 -0.75
C LEU A 25 17.23 -9.53 -1.31
N GLU A 26 18.43 -9.81 -1.83
CA GLU A 26 19.29 -8.82 -2.48
C GLU A 26 18.63 -8.24 -3.74
N ALA A 27 17.96 -9.08 -4.53
CA ALA A 27 17.21 -8.63 -5.69
C ALA A 27 16.02 -7.70 -5.30
N LEU A 28 15.30 -8.04 -4.24
CA LEU A 28 14.22 -7.18 -3.74
C LEU A 28 14.75 -5.86 -3.17
N ASP A 29 15.88 -5.87 -2.46
CA ASP A 29 16.52 -4.66 -1.92
C ASP A 29 17.05 -3.74 -3.02
N ALA A 30 17.45 -4.31 -4.17
CA ALA A 30 17.91 -3.59 -5.34
C ALA A 30 16.78 -3.10 -6.28
N ASP A 31 15.51 -3.31 -5.93
CA ASP A 31 14.33 -2.94 -6.74
C ASP A 31 14.43 -3.43 -8.20
N VAL A 32 14.97 -4.64 -8.45
CA VAL A 32 15.09 -5.17 -9.84
C VAL A 32 13.75 -5.54 -10.48
N ILE A 33 12.67 -5.58 -9.71
CA ILE A 33 11.32 -5.87 -10.19
C ILE A 33 10.34 -4.78 -9.77
N GLN A 34 9.24 -4.64 -10.50
CA GLN A 34 8.12 -3.83 -10.04
C GLN A 34 7.45 -4.49 -8.82
N GLN A 35 6.81 -3.69 -7.98
CA GLN A 35 6.11 -4.16 -6.78
C GLN A 35 4.75 -4.81 -7.13
N SER A 36 4.79 -5.86 -7.94
CA SER A 36 3.61 -6.62 -8.34
C SER A 36 3.73 -8.09 -7.90
N PRO A 37 2.58 -8.76 -7.62
CA PRO A 37 2.55 -10.18 -7.30
C PRO A 37 3.18 -11.07 -8.39
N GLU A 38 2.91 -10.71 -9.65
CA GLU A 38 3.35 -11.45 -10.83
C GLU A 38 4.87 -11.38 -11.00
N GLU A 39 5.45 -10.19 -10.90
CA GLU A 39 6.90 -9.99 -10.99
C GLU A 39 7.63 -10.69 -9.84
N PHE A 40 7.07 -10.61 -8.63
CA PHE A 40 7.61 -11.34 -7.48
C PHE A 40 7.59 -12.86 -7.69
N TYR A 41 6.52 -13.41 -8.28
CA TYR A 41 6.44 -14.83 -8.61
C TYR A 41 7.56 -15.26 -9.56
N TYR A 42 7.80 -14.51 -10.64
CA TYR A 42 8.87 -14.84 -11.60
C TYR A 42 10.26 -14.70 -10.99
N LEU A 43 10.50 -13.67 -10.18
CA LEU A 43 11.76 -13.49 -9.47
C LEU A 43 12.02 -14.64 -8.50
N ALA A 44 11.04 -15.00 -7.67
CA ALA A 44 11.12 -16.11 -6.73
C ALA A 44 11.38 -17.44 -7.46
N ARG A 45 10.67 -17.71 -8.56
CA ARG A 45 10.87 -18.91 -9.39
C ARG A 45 12.30 -18.99 -9.93
N THR A 46 12.81 -17.90 -10.48
CA THR A 46 14.16 -17.81 -11.08
C THR A 46 15.27 -17.96 -10.03
N THR A 47 15.08 -17.35 -8.86
CA THR A 47 16.08 -17.37 -7.79
C THR A 47 16.10 -18.68 -7.02
N LEU A 48 14.94 -19.29 -6.76
CA LEU A 48 14.80 -20.43 -5.84
C LEU A 48 14.79 -21.80 -6.53
N VAL A 49 14.45 -21.88 -7.82
CA VAL A 49 14.34 -23.15 -8.55
C VAL A 49 15.47 -23.24 -9.58
N LYS A 50 16.29 -24.30 -9.47
CA LYS A 50 17.44 -24.55 -10.37
C LYS A 50 17.23 -25.72 -11.34
N ASP A 51 16.17 -26.49 -11.11
CA ASP A 51 15.79 -27.63 -11.92
C ASP A 51 14.37 -27.40 -12.46
N GLU A 52 14.23 -27.44 -13.78
CA GLU A 52 12.96 -27.24 -14.48
C GLU A 52 11.90 -28.29 -14.08
N ALA A 53 12.33 -29.51 -13.70
CA ALA A 53 11.43 -30.57 -13.25
C ALA A 53 10.70 -30.24 -11.93
N LEU A 54 11.14 -29.20 -11.21
CA LEU A 54 10.56 -28.79 -9.93
C LEU A 54 9.58 -27.62 -10.05
N LEU A 55 9.36 -27.09 -11.26
CA LEU A 55 8.49 -25.93 -11.47
C LEU A 55 7.05 -26.16 -11.04
N ASP A 56 6.47 -27.31 -11.41
CA ASP A 56 5.09 -27.64 -11.01
C ASP A 56 4.92 -27.68 -9.47
N ARG A 57 5.95 -28.15 -8.76
CA ARG A 57 5.95 -28.18 -7.29
C ARG A 57 6.07 -26.79 -6.72
N PHE A 58 6.90 -25.94 -7.32
CA PHE A 58 7.04 -24.55 -6.92
C PHE A 58 5.69 -23.85 -7.06
N ASP A 59 5.00 -24.01 -8.19
CA ASP A 59 3.72 -23.37 -8.47
C ASP A 59 2.65 -23.78 -7.43
N GLN A 60 2.61 -25.06 -7.05
CA GLN A 60 1.73 -25.55 -5.99
C GLN A 60 2.05 -24.93 -4.62
N VAL A 61 3.32 -24.88 -4.23
CA VAL A 61 3.75 -24.29 -2.96
C VAL A 61 3.49 -22.79 -2.93
N PHE A 62 3.85 -22.08 -4.00
CA PHE A 62 3.63 -20.66 -4.13
C PHE A 62 2.15 -20.33 -4.05
N GLY A 63 1.32 -21.06 -4.81
CA GLY A 63 -0.14 -20.96 -4.72
C GLY A 63 -0.65 -21.20 -3.31
N LYS A 64 -0.17 -22.21 -2.58
CA LYS A 64 -0.57 -22.48 -1.19
C LYS A 64 -0.20 -21.35 -0.24
N VAL A 65 1.02 -20.83 -0.33
CA VAL A 65 1.58 -19.85 0.61
C VAL A 65 1.00 -18.45 0.39
N PHE A 66 0.78 -18.07 -0.87
CA PHE A 66 0.38 -16.70 -1.21
C PHE A 66 -1.10 -16.55 -1.58
N LYS A 67 -1.89 -17.62 -1.48
CA LYS A 67 -3.34 -17.56 -1.69
C LYS A 67 -3.97 -16.53 -0.76
N GLY A 68 -4.62 -15.52 -1.34
CA GLY A 68 -5.33 -14.48 -0.60
C GLY A 68 -4.44 -13.37 0.00
N ILE A 69 -3.11 -13.42 -0.20
CA ILE A 69 -2.21 -12.33 0.20
C ILE A 69 -2.17 -11.24 -0.89
N PHE A 70 -2.18 -11.64 -2.16
CA PHE A 70 -2.12 -10.74 -3.31
C PHE A 70 -3.49 -10.18 -3.73
N THR A 71 -4.36 -9.89 -2.77
CA THR A 71 -5.58 -9.12 -3.03
C THR A 71 -5.23 -7.66 -3.34
N ASP A 72 -5.96 -7.00 -4.25
CA ASP A 72 -5.78 -5.60 -4.70
C ASP A 72 -5.88 -4.52 -3.59
N TYR A 73 -5.86 -4.90 -2.31
CA TYR A 73 -5.89 -3.97 -1.20
C TYR A 73 -4.66 -3.04 -1.23
N GLY A 74 -4.89 -1.80 -1.66
CA GLY A 74 -3.91 -0.72 -1.63
C GLY A 74 -2.96 -0.63 -2.84
N GLN A 75 -3.14 -1.46 -3.87
CA GLN A 75 -2.25 -1.43 -5.06
C GLN A 75 -2.67 -0.38 -6.11
N ASN A 76 -3.92 0.08 -6.07
CA ASN A 76 -4.34 1.20 -6.91
C ASN A 76 -4.44 2.46 -6.05
N PRO A 77 -3.70 3.55 -6.37
CA PRO A 77 -4.12 4.87 -5.94
C PRO A 77 -5.52 5.08 -6.51
N VAL A 78 -6.52 4.96 -5.65
CA VAL A 78 -7.89 5.28 -6.04
C VAL A 78 -7.87 6.77 -6.36
N ASP A 79 -8.02 7.10 -7.64
CA ASP A 79 -8.15 8.49 -8.07
C ASP A 79 -9.50 8.98 -7.55
N ILE A 80 -9.49 9.60 -6.35
CA ILE A 80 -10.71 10.06 -5.69
C ILE A 80 -11.23 11.25 -6.50
N PRO A 81 -12.38 11.15 -7.19
CA PRO A 81 -12.86 12.24 -8.02
C PRO A 81 -13.20 13.45 -7.14
N ALA A 82 -12.69 14.63 -7.50
CA ALA A 82 -12.97 15.87 -6.78
C ALA A 82 -14.47 16.16 -6.63
N ASP A 83 -15.28 15.78 -7.62
CA ASP A 83 -16.74 15.97 -7.59
C ASP A 83 -17.42 15.07 -6.55
N TRP A 84 -16.85 13.88 -6.27
CA TRP A 84 -17.36 13.00 -5.22
C TRP A 84 -17.09 13.57 -3.83
N LEU A 85 -15.91 14.18 -3.63
CA LEU A 85 -15.57 14.89 -2.40
C LEU A 85 -16.43 16.14 -2.19
N LYS A 86 -16.73 16.90 -3.27
CA LYS A 86 -17.70 18.01 -3.23
C LYS A 86 -19.08 17.54 -2.78
N ALA A 87 -19.59 16.46 -3.36
CA ALA A 87 -20.90 15.91 -3.02
C ALA A 87 -20.98 15.39 -1.56
N ILE A 88 -19.88 14.84 -1.03
CA ILE A 88 -19.79 14.44 0.38
C ILE A 88 -19.77 15.69 1.27
N ALA A 89 -18.98 16.69 0.92
CA ALA A 89 -18.92 17.94 1.67
C ALA A 89 -20.29 18.62 1.76
N GLU A 90 -21.02 18.73 0.65
CA GLU A 90 -22.38 19.28 0.62
C GLU A 90 -23.38 18.47 1.46
N LYS A 91 -23.16 17.17 1.62
CA LYS A 91 -24.07 16.28 2.37
C LYS A 91 -23.81 16.30 3.88
N TYR A 92 -22.59 16.58 4.32
CA TYR A 92 -22.18 16.42 5.72
C TYR A 92 -21.76 17.71 6.41
N LEU A 93 -21.43 18.78 5.68
CA LEU A 93 -21.09 20.08 6.27
C LEU A 93 -22.33 20.96 6.38
N SER A 94 -22.46 21.65 7.51
CA SER A 94 -23.44 22.72 7.68
C SER A 94 -23.08 23.94 6.82
N PRO A 95 -24.04 24.83 6.52
CA PRO A 95 -23.78 26.04 5.74
C PRO A 95 -22.69 26.95 6.33
N GLU A 96 -22.55 26.94 7.65
CA GLU A 96 -21.52 27.71 8.37
C GLU A 96 -20.12 27.13 8.17
N GLU A 97 -20.00 25.79 8.22
CA GLU A 97 -18.74 25.09 7.99
C GLU A 97 -18.31 25.18 6.52
N MET A 98 -19.27 25.14 5.59
CA MET A 98 -19.02 25.34 4.16
C MET A 98 -18.49 26.76 3.85
N ALA A 99 -19.06 27.78 4.49
CA ALA A 99 -18.59 29.17 4.39
C ALA A 99 -17.21 29.38 5.04
N ALA A 100 -16.86 28.62 6.08
CA ALA A 100 -15.53 28.65 6.68
C ALA A 100 -14.47 28.06 5.73
N ILE A 101 -14.83 27.01 4.98
CA ILE A 101 -13.97 26.40 3.96
C ILE A 101 -13.73 27.37 2.80
N GLU A 102 -14.75 28.07 2.31
CA GLU A 102 -14.61 29.12 1.29
C GLU A 102 -13.71 30.28 1.73
N LYS A 103 -13.68 30.59 3.03
CA LYS A 103 -12.79 31.63 3.59
C LYS A 103 -11.33 31.19 3.70
N MET A 104 -11.06 29.89 3.73
CA MET A 104 -9.71 29.34 3.90
C MET A 104 -8.93 29.25 2.57
N GLY A 105 -9.61 29.43 1.44
CA GLY A 105 -9.03 29.44 0.08
C GLY A 105 -10.06 29.01 -0.96
N SER A 106 -9.69 29.01 -2.25
CA SER A 106 -10.55 28.38 -3.27
C SER A 106 -10.65 26.87 -2.97
N TRP A 107 -11.84 26.28 -3.15
CA TRP A 107 -12.05 24.84 -2.98
C TRP A 107 -10.99 24.01 -3.75
N ASP A 108 -10.60 24.49 -4.93
CA ASP A 108 -9.61 23.83 -5.77
C ASP A 108 -8.20 23.87 -5.15
N GLU A 109 -7.82 24.96 -4.47
CA GLU A 109 -6.53 25.08 -3.76
C GLU A 109 -6.47 24.19 -2.52
N LEU A 110 -7.60 24.08 -1.80
CA LEU A 110 -7.78 23.14 -0.68
C LEU A 110 -7.61 21.68 -1.14
N MET A 111 -8.24 21.34 -2.27
CA MET A 111 -8.14 20.02 -2.89
C MET A 111 -6.73 19.72 -3.40
N GLU A 112 -6.04 20.69 -4.00
CA GLU A 112 -4.65 20.54 -4.43
C GLU A 112 -3.71 20.33 -3.23
N THR A 113 -3.95 21.05 -2.14
CA THR A 113 -3.17 20.92 -0.90
C THR A 113 -3.43 19.58 -0.23
N LEU A 114 -4.67 19.10 -0.21
CA LEU A 114 -5.04 17.77 0.28
C LEU A 114 -4.37 16.68 -0.56
N LYS A 115 -4.38 16.81 -1.90
CA LYS A 115 -3.72 15.87 -2.81
C LYS A 115 -2.22 15.80 -2.54
N LYS A 116 -1.54 16.94 -2.44
CA LYS A 116 -0.11 17.01 -2.08
C LYS A 116 0.17 16.32 -0.74
N ARG A 117 -0.68 16.53 0.28
CA ARG A 117 -0.51 15.88 1.59
C ARG A 117 -0.77 14.37 1.55
N LEU A 118 -1.72 13.90 0.76
CA LEU A 118 -1.96 12.47 0.53
C LEU A 118 -0.80 11.81 -0.21
N GLU A 119 -0.23 12.49 -1.21
CA GLU A 119 0.97 12.03 -1.93
C GLU A 119 2.21 11.99 -1.02
N GLU A 120 2.38 12.96 -0.12
CA GLU A 120 3.46 12.98 0.87
C GLU A 120 3.28 11.98 2.03
N GLN A 121 2.07 11.43 2.22
CA GLN A 121 1.73 10.62 3.38
C GLN A 121 1.91 9.11 3.10
N GLU A 122 3.09 8.58 3.42
CA GLU A 122 3.43 7.17 3.21
C GLU A 122 2.93 6.21 4.30
N LYS A 123 2.51 6.71 5.48
CA LYS A 123 2.10 5.87 6.63
C LYS A 123 0.83 6.39 7.32
N ARG A 124 0.21 5.53 8.12
CA ARG A 124 -0.89 5.91 9.02
C ARG A 124 -0.36 6.81 10.13
N HIS A 125 -0.94 8.00 10.25
CA HIS A 125 -0.60 8.97 11.31
C HIS A 125 -1.77 9.14 12.28
N GLU A 126 -1.49 9.17 13.58
CA GLU A 126 -2.45 9.45 14.64
C GLU A 126 -1.92 10.63 15.47
N GLY A 127 -2.72 11.70 15.59
CA GLY A 127 -2.31 12.96 16.23
C GLY A 127 -1.41 13.89 15.36
N GLY A 128 -1.44 15.19 15.67
CA GLY A 128 -0.63 16.23 15.01
C GLY A 128 -1.43 17.30 14.26
N ASN A 129 -0.74 18.35 13.78
CA ASN A 129 -1.32 19.52 13.10
C ASN A 129 -1.12 19.53 11.57
N LYS A 130 -0.28 18.63 11.04
CA LYS A 130 0.15 18.65 9.63
C LYS A 130 -0.48 17.53 8.77
N TRP A 131 -0.53 16.31 9.28
CA TRP A 131 -0.91 15.11 8.54
C TRP A 131 -2.40 14.75 8.67
N ILE A 132 -2.91 13.92 7.75
CA ILE A 132 -4.29 13.44 7.75
C ILE A 132 -4.37 12.25 8.71
N GLY A 133 -5.07 12.40 9.83
CA GLY A 133 -5.13 11.39 10.90
C GLY A 133 -6.28 11.61 11.88
N THR A 134 -6.45 10.67 12.82
CA THR A 134 -7.49 10.73 13.86
C THR A 134 -6.96 11.40 15.14
N GLY A 135 -7.76 12.27 15.77
CA GLY A 135 -7.47 12.87 17.09
C GLY A 135 -6.40 13.98 17.12
N GLY A 136 -6.08 14.59 15.97
CA GLY A 136 -5.12 15.70 15.86
C GLY A 136 -5.78 17.08 15.83
N THR A 137 -5.01 18.14 15.54
CA THR A 137 -5.54 19.51 15.29
C THR A 137 -5.46 19.91 13.81
N SER A 138 -5.01 18.98 12.96
CA SER A 138 -4.93 19.17 11.51
C SER A 138 -6.32 19.42 10.93
N PRO A 139 -6.55 20.48 10.12
CA PRO A 139 -7.83 20.78 9.48
C PRO A 139 -8.33 19.70 8.52
N TYR A 140 -7.49 18.71 8.20
CA TYR A 140 -7.80 17.60 7.32
C TYR A 140 -7.98 16.26 8.06
N GLY A 141 -7.85 16.25 9.39
CA GLY A 141 -8.01 15.06 10.23
C GLY A 141 -9.47 14.76 10.59
N ASN A 142 -9.74 13.54 11.05
CA ASN A 142 -11.05 13.15 11.57
C ASN A 142 -11.06 13.21 13.11
N SER A 143 -12.13 13.76 13.71
CA SER A 143 -12.32 13.83 15.18
C SER A 143 -11.23 14.63 15.93
N GLY A 144 -10.76 15.72 15.34
CA GLY A 144 -9.77 16.63 15.89
C GLY A 144 -10.35 17.91 16.51
N TYR A 145 -9.58 18.61 17.36
CA TYR A 145 -9.95 19.94 17.87
C TYR A 145 -9.28 20.98 16.97
N HIS A 146 -10.06 21.82 16.28
CA HIS A 146 -9.55 22.90 15.44
C HIS A 146 -9.57 24.21 16.25
N PRO A 147 -8.43 24.67 16.79
CA PRO A 147 -8.34 26.05 17.28
C PRO A 147 -8.31 27.00 16.06
N GLU A 148 -9.06 28.10 16.18
CA GLU A 148 -9.32 29.15 15.19
C GLU A 148 -8.19 29.50 14.21
#